data_AF-A0AAE4EET8-F1
#
_entry.id   AF-A0AAE4EET8-F1
#
_cell.length_a   1.000
_cell.length_b   1.000
_cell.length_c   1.000
_cell.angle_alpha   90.00
_cell.angle_beta   90.00
_cell.angle_gamma   90.00
#
_symmetry.space_group_name_H-M   'P 1'
#
loop_
_entity.id
_entity.type
_entity.pdbx_description
1 polymer ?
#
loop_
_entity_poly.entity_id
_entity_poly.type
_entity_poly.pdbx_seq_one_letter_code
_entity_poly.pdbx_strand_id
1 'polypeptide(L)'
;MPNERLRDALLRNGLTLEQVAKAVGVDQKTVERWITKNRTPYPKHRHKIAAMARESETYLWPDSVAPERKAETAAAELVQVFPHRNAVPVELWDRLIKEASETVEILVHAALFLVERPRFIKDLAAKAEAGARIRLAFGDPEGDSVALRGEEEQLGDGTLAARIRNALASYRPLVGVDGVEMRFHNTTLYNSIFRFDDEMIINTHVYGFQGAHAPSLQLRRLSAGDLFETYSESFESVWNLAKPATF
;
A
#
# COMPACT_ATOMS: atom_id res chain seq x y z
N MET A 1 -1.78 -4.90 27.96
CA MET A 1 -0.65 -4.95 27.00
C MET A 1 -0.31 -3.52 26.60
N PRO A 2 0.97 -3.19 26.36
CA PRO A 2 1.36 -1.87 25.85
C PRO A 2 0.85 -1.65 24.42
N ASN A 3 0.68 -0.39 24.03
CA ASN A 3 0.37 -0.01 22.66
C ASN A 3 1.66 0.03 21.84
N GLU A 4 2.07 -1.11 21.30
CA GLU A 4 3.29 -1.22 20.48
C GLU A 4 3.15 -0.49 19.14
N ARG A 5 1.94 -0.38 18.58
CA ARG A 5 1.67 0.36 17.34
C ARG A 5 2.01 1.85 17.48
N LEU A 6 1.54 2.47 18.56
CA LEU A 6 1.86 3.86 18.88
C LEU A 6 3.35 4.06 19.14
N ARG A 7 3.98 3.14 19.87
CA ARG A 7 5.43 3.21 20.12
C ARG A 7 6.21 3.20 18.81
N ASP A 8 5.94 2.22 17.97
CA ASP A 8 6.65 2.03 16.69
C ASP A 8 6.41 3.20 15.74
N ALA A 9 5.16 3.64 15.58
CA ALA A 9 4.80 4.76 14.71
C ALA A 9 5.52 6.05 15.11
N LEU A 10 5.62 6.36 16.41
CA LEU A 10 6.35 7.55 16.88
C LEU A 10 7.86 7.42 16.59
N LEU A 11 8.45 6.26 16.86
CA LEU A 11 9.86 5.98 16.60
C LEU A 11 10.22 6.12 15.13
N ARG A 12 9.41 5.52 14.25
CA ARG A 12 9.59 5.54 12.79
C ARG A 12 9.52 6.95 12.20
N ASN A 13 8.71 7.81 12.80
CA ASN A 13 8.57 9.22 12.41
C ASN A 13 9.52 10.17 13.16
N GLY A 14 10.44 9.65 13.98
CA GLY A 14 11.39 10.45 14.74
C GLY A 14 10.74 11.37 15.80
N LEU A 15 9.54 11.02 16.28
CA LEU A 15 8.78 11.81 17.24
C LEU A 15 9.12 11.42 18.68
N THR A 16 9.56 12.38 19.49
CA THR A 16 9.77 12.19 20.93
C THR A 16 8.45 12.35 21.70
N LEU A 17 8.35 11.69 22.86
CA LEU A 17 7.18 11.83 23.74
C LEU A 17 6.93 13.29 24.15
N GLU A 18 8.00 14.07 24.32
CA GLU A 18 7.92 15.49 24.64
C GLU A 18 7.35 16.32 23.48
N GLN A 19 7.77 16.06 22.24
CA GLN A 19 7.22 16.71 21.05
C GLN A 19 5.73 16.43 20.90
N VAL A 20 5.32 15.17 21.10
CA VAL A 20 3.91 14.76 21.07
C VAL A 20 3.12 15.46 22.18
N ALA A 21 3.65 15.46 23.41
CA ALA A 21 3.01 16.07 24.57
C ALA A 21 2.78 17.58 24.37
N LYS A 22 3.81 18.28 23.90
CA LYS A 22 3.76 19.71 23.56
C LYS A 22 2.73 19.98 22.46
N ALA A 23 2.72 19.16 21.41
CA ALA A 23 1.78 19.33 20.32
C ALA A 23 0.33 19.17 20.78
N VAL A 24 0.02 18.18 21.63
CA VAL A 24 -1.36 17.93 22.07
C VAL A 24 -1.76 18.66 23.36
N GLY A 25 -0.84 19.40 23.98
CA GLY A 25 -1.09 20.21 25.17
C GLY A 25 -1.29 19.39 26.45
N VAL A 26 -0.53 18.30 26.61
CA VAL A 26 -0.56 17.43 27.80
C VAL A 26 0.84 17.24 28.36
N ASP A 27 0.94 16.62 29.53
CA ASP A 27 2.22 16.24 30.15
C ASP A 27 2.83 14.99 29.48
N GLN A 28 4.17 14.90 29.39
CA GLN A 28 4.89 13.77 28.78
C GLN A 28 4.50 12.42 29.38
N LYS A 29 4.26 12.35 30.69
CA LYS A 29 3.82 11.14 31.39
C LYS A 29 2.44 10.67 30.95
N THR A 30 1.62 11.58 30.40
CA THR A 30 0.32 11.22 29.82
C THR A 30 0.52 10.47 28.51
N VAL A 31 1.44 10.92 27.66
CA VAL A 31 1.81 10.23 26.41
C VAL A 31 2.44 8.87 26.71
N GLU A 32 3.35 8.81 27.68
CA GLU A 32 3.96 7.55 28.14
C GLU A 32 2.89 6.54 28.62
N ARG A 33 1.83 7.02 29.29
CA ARG A 33 0.71 6.16 29.74
C ARG A 33 -0.16 5.67 28.58
N TRP A 34 -0.29 6.41 27.48
CA TRP A 34 -0.98 5.93 26.28
C TRP A 34 -0.25 4.73 25.66
N ILE A 35 1.08 4.71 25.73
CA ILE A 35 1.91 3.58 25.29
C ILE A 35 1.89 2.46 26.34
N THR A 36 2.39 2.72 27.55
CA THR A 36 2.65 1.66 28.55
C THR A 36 1.38 1.01 29.09
N LYS A 37 0.29 1.77 29.25
CA LYS A 37 -0.98 1.28 29.79
C LYS A 37 -2.06 1.06 28.74
N ASN A 38 -1.74 1.25 27.45
CA ASN A 38 -2.70 1.22 26.34
C ASN A 38 -3.97 2.03 26.63
N ARG A 39 -3.81 3.22 27.22
CA ARG A 39 -4.93 4.13 27.48
C ARG A 39 -5.30 4.86 26.20
N THR A 40 -6.57 4.81 25.84
CA THR A 40 -7.12 5.55 24.70
C THR A 40 -7.24 7.05 25.04
N PRO A 41 -6.56 7.96 24.30
CA PRO A 41 -6.71 9.41 24.48
C PRO A 41 -8.10 9.90 24.09
N TYR A 42 -8.45 11.13 24.51
CA TYR A 42 -9.63 11.82 23.96
C TYR A 42 -9.49 12.06 22.44
N PRO A 43 -10.60 12.11 21.67
CA PRO A 43 -10.57 12.23 20.20
C PRO A 43 -9.68 13.36 19.68
N LYS A 44 -9.73 14.55 20.30
CA LYS A 44 -8.89 15.70 19.91
C LYS A 44 -7.38 15.44 19.97
N HIS A 45 -6.95 14.58 20.90
CA HIS A 45 -5.53 14.22 21.03
C HIS A 45 -5.18 13.13 20.03
N ARG A 46 -6.05 12.12 19.87
CA ARG A 46 -5.84 11.04 18.89
C ARG A 46 -5.66 11.59 17.48
N HIS A 47 -6.55 12.46 17.02
CA HIS A 47 -6.46 13.07 15.69
C HIS A 47 -5.13 13.78 15.45
N LYS A 48 -4.65 14.53 16.44
CA LYS A 48 -3.40 15.28 16.32
C LYS A 48 -2.17 14.37 16.33
N ILE A 49 -2.20 13.30 17.14
CA ILE A 49 -1.11 12.31 17.20
C ILE A 49 -1.06 11.49 15.91
N ALA A 50 -2.22 11.03 15.43
CA ALA A 50 -2.39 10.32 14.17
C ALA A 50 -1.79 11.12 13.01
N ALA A 51 -2.16 12.40 12.89
CA ALA A 51 -1.60 13.30 11.87
C ALA A 51 -0.08 13.48 12.00
N MET A 52 0.45 13.63 13.22
CA MET A 52 1.89 13.76 13.43
C MET A 52 2.64 12.47 13.06
N ALA A 53 2.09 11.32 13.44
CA ALA A 53 2.68 10.01 13.19
C ALA A 53 2.44 9.50 11.76
N ARG A 54 1.66 10.22 10.94
CA ARG A 54 1.23 9.79 9.60
C ARG A 54 0.58 8.39 9.64
N GLU A 55 -0.22 8.15 10.67
CA GLU A 55 -1.00 6.91 10.86
C GLU A 55 -2.47 7.24 11.14
N SER A 56 -3.35 6.24 11.00
CA SER A 56 -4.75 6.39 11.37
C SER A 56 -5.02 6.20 12.88
N GLU A 57 -6.07 6.81 13.40
CA GLU A 57 -6.56 6.63 14.77
C GLU A 57 -6.96 5.18 15.04
N THR A 58 -7.50 4.47 14.04
CA THR A 58 -7.92 3.06 14.14
C THR A 58 -6.72 2.12 14.13
N TYR A 59 -5.67 2.42 13.37
CA TYR A 59 -4.40 1.69 13.47
C TYR A 59 -3.81 1.86 14.87
N LEU A 60 -3.65 3.10 15.34
CA LEU A 60 -3.05 3.41 16.64
C LEU A 60 -3.91 2.97 17.83
N TRP A 61 -5.23 3.05 17.74
CA TRP A 61 -6.19 2.67 18.78
C TRP A 61 -7.42 1.96 18.18
N PRO A 62 -7.35 0.64 17.91
CA PRO A 62 -8.42 -0.09 17.23
C PRO A 62 -9.77 -0.09 17.96
N ASP A 63 -9.78 0.05 19.28
CA ASP A 63 -11.00 0.09 20.11
C ASP A 63 -11.56 1.51 20.33
N SER A 64 -11.02 2.53 19.65
CA SER A 64 -11.34 3.94 19.94
C SER A 64 -12.51 4.55 19.16
N VAL A 65 -13.05 3.81 18.19
CA VAL A 65 -14.11 4.25 17.27
C VAL A 65 -15.27 3.26 17.33
N ALA A 66 -16.50 3.77 17.50
CA ALA A 66 -17.71 2.96 17.49
C ALA A 66 -17.93 2.27 16.12
N PRO A 67 -18.50 1.04 16.07
CA PRO A 67 -18.67 0.29 14.83
C PRO A 67 -19.38 1.05 13.71
N GLU A 68 -20.42 1.82 14.02
CA GLU A 68 -21.19 2.61 13.05
C GLU A 68 -20.30 3.67 12.40
N ARG A 69 -19.46 4.33 13.21
CA ARG A 69 -18.54 5.36 12.74
C ARG A 69 -17.39 4.78 11.91
N LYS A 70 -16.97 3.53 12.18
CA LYS A 70 -16.02 2.82 11.33
C LYS A 70 -16.61 2.54 9.94
N ALA A 71 -17.86 2.08 9.87
CA ALA A 71 -18.53 1.82 8.59
C ALA A 71 -18.70 3.09 7.75
N GLU A 72 -19.11 4.20 8.36
CA GLU A 72 -19.19 5.51 7.69
C GLU A 72 -17.81 5.97 7.17
N THR A 73 -16.75 5.75 7.95
CA THR A 73 -15.40 6.16 7.53
C THR A 73 -14.87 5.29 6.40
N ALA A 74 -15.09 3.97 6.44
CA ALA A 74 -14.73 3.07 5.35
C ALA A 74 -15.45 3.46 4.04
N ALA A 75 -16.73 3.83 4.11
CA ALA A 75 -17.46 4.35 2.95
C ALA A 75 -16.87 5.68 2.44
N ALA A 76 -16.30 6.51 3.32
CA ALA A 76 -15.66 7.77 2.94
C ALA A 76 -14.23 7.61 2.38
N GLU A 77 -13.54 6.51 2.69
CA GLU A 77 -12.25 6.12 2.09
C GLU A 77 -12.45 5.62 0.65
N LEU A 78 -13.59 4.99 0.34
CA LEU A 78 -13.94 4.56 -1.01
C LEU A 78 -14.35 5.77 -1.87
N VAL A 79 -13.47 6.16 -2.79
CA VAL A 79 -13.71 7.27 -3.72
C VAL A 79 -14.60 6.82 -4.88
N GLN A 80 -14.24 5.69 -5.50
CA GLN A 80 -14.95 5.18 -6.67
C GLN A 80 -14.76 3.68 -6.82
N VAL A 81 -15.79 3.01 -7.33
CA VAL A 81 -15.73 1.61 -7.80
C VAL A 81 -15.75 1.63 -9.33
N PHE A 82 -14.80 0.92 -9.94
CA PHE A 82 -14.75 0.67 -11.36
C PHE A 82 -15.19 -0.78 -11.64
N PRO A 83 -16.07 -1.01 -12.62
CA PRO A 83 -16.54 -2.36 -12.95
C PRO A 83 -15.40 -3.29 -13.40
N HIS A 84 -14.36 -2.72 -14.01
CA HIS A 84 -13.16 -3.42 -14.49
C HIS A 84 -11.92 -2.53 -14.30
N ARG A 85 -10.73 -3.12 -14.11
CA ARG A 85 -9.47 -2.35 -14.03
C ARG A 85 -9.21 -1.53 -15.30
N ASN A 86 -9.54 -2.07 -16.47
CA ASN A 86 -9.39 -1.33 -17.73
C ASN A 86 -10.38 -0.17 -17.89
N ALA A 87 -11.38 -0.03 -16.99
CA ALA A 87 -12.28 1.12 -16.94
C ALA A 87 -11.74 2.25 -16.04
N VAL A 88 -10.61 2.05 -15.35
CA VAL A 88 -9.92 3.12 -14.60
C VAL A 88 -9.37 4.12 -15.63
N PRO A 89 -9.74 5.41 -15.57
CA PRO A 89 -9.29 6.41 -16.55
C PRO A 89 -7.77 6.52 -16.63
N VAL A 90 -7.26 6.71 -17.84
CA VAL A 90 -5.80 6.87 -18.07
C VAL A 90 -5.29 8.09 -17.32
N GLU A 91 -6.07 9.17 -17.30
CA GLU A 91 -5.76 10.43 -16.63
C GLU A 91 -5.65 10.26 -15.11
N LEU A 92 -6.41 9.32 -14.52
CA LEU A 92 -6.30 9.01 -13.11
C LEU A 92 -4.97 8.31 -12.80
N TRP A 93 -4.56 7.33 -13.62
CA TRP A 93 -3.23 6.72 -13.48
C TRP A 93 -2.12 7.75 -13.63
N ASP A 94 -2.20 8.59 -14.65
CA ASP A 94 -1.18 9.60 -14.93
C ASP A 94 -1.09 10.62 -13.80
N ARG A 95 -2.23 11.05 -13.24
CA ARG A 95 -2.28 11.92 -12.06
C ARG A 95 -1.62 11.27 -10.85
N LEU A 96 -2.04 10.04 -10.48
CA LEU A 96 -1.52 9.32 -9.32
C LEU A 96 -0.01 9.14 -9.41
N ILE A 97 0.48 8.68 -10.58
CA ILE A 97 1.92 8.51 -10.83
C ILE A 97 2.61 9.87 -10.74
N LYS A 98 2.10 10.92 -11.39
CA LYS A 98 2.73 12.23 -11.41
C LYS A 98 2.83 12.86 -10.03
N GLU A 99 1.74 12.83 -9.25
CA GLU A 99 1.61 13.52 -7.96
C GLU A 99 2.32 12.81 -6.81
N ALA A 100 2.52 11.49 -6.89
CA ALA A 100 3.22 10.72 -5.85
C ALA A 100 4.61 11.27 -5.55
N SER A 101 4.94 11.47 -4.27
CA SER A 101 6.19 12.12 -3.86
C SER A 101 6.89 11.44 -2.69
N GLU A 102 6.19 10.61 -1.91
CA GLU A 102 6.74 9.97 -0.72
C GLU A 102 6.89 8.46 -0.89
N THR A 103 5.88 7.79 -1.44
CA THR A 103 5.79 6.34 -1.51
C THR A 103 5.06 5.88 -2.76
N VAL A 104 5.67 4.93 -3.47
CA VAL A 104 5.02 4.15 -4.52
C VAL A 104 5.16 2.67 -4.19
N GLU A 105 4.05 1.99 -3.99
CA GLU A 105 4.01 0.56 -3.66
C GLU A 105 3.12 -0.17 -4.66
N ILE A 106 3.69 -1.16 -5.34
CA ILE A 106 2.98 -1.93 -6.37
C ILE A 106 3.10 -3.41 -6.03
N LEU A 107 1.97 -4.08 -5.84
CA LEU A 107 1.87 -5.52 -5.60
C LEU A 107 1.03 -6.17 -6.69
N VAL A 108 1.67 -6.97 -7.54
CA VAL A 108 1.10 -7.49 -8.78
C VAL A 108 1.68 -8.86 -9.13
N HIS A 109 1.10 -9.55 -10.11
CA HIS A 109 1.85 -10.58 -10.83
C HIS A 109 2.79 -9.93 -11.86
N ALA A 110 2.25 -9.20 -12.85
CA ALA A 110 3.04 -8.60 -13.93
C ALA A 110 2.80 -7.08 -14.14
N ALA A 111 1.54 -6.63 -14.09
CA ALA A 111 1.10 -5.25 -14.40
C ALA A 111 1.75 -4.60 -15.63
N LEU A 112 1.81 -5.34 -16.74
CA LEU A 112 2.40 -4.88 -18.01
C LEU A 112 1.85 -3.53 -18.49
N PHE A 113 0.56 -3.27 -18.27
CA PHE A 113 -0.08 -2.01 -18.66
C PHE A 113 0.61 -0.76 -18.10
N LEU A 114 1.26 -0.84 -16.93
CA LEU A 114 1.96 0.31 -16.36
C LEU A 114 3.22 0.67 -17.14
N VAL A 115 4.02 -0.32 -17.55
CA VAL A 115 5.27 -0.10 -18.29
C VAL A 115 5.05 0.24 -19.75
N GLU A 116 3.85 -0.02 -20.29
CA GLU A 116 3.44 0.48 -21.61
C GLU A 116 3.26 2.01 -21.64
N ARG A 117 3.23 2.67 -20.47
CA ARG A 117 3.23 4.14 -20.39
C ARG A 117 4.64 4.69 -20.64
N PRO A 118 4.84 5.59 -21.62
CA PRO A 118 6.18 5.98 -22.08
C PRO A 118 7.13 6.54 -21.02
N ARG A 119 6.59 7.15 -19.96
CA ARG A 119 7.39 7.80 -18.91
C ARG A 119 7.49 7.02 -17.62
N PHE A 120 6.73 5.95 -17.45
CA PHE A 120 6.55 5.32 -16.14
C PHE A 120 7.87 4.96 -15.44
N ILE A 121 8.78 4.26 -16.14
CA ILE A 121 10.10 3.89 -15.60
C ILE A 121 10.95 5.14 -15.26
N LYS A 122 10.94 6.15 -16.13
CA LYS A 122 11.68 7.41 -15.90
C LYS A 122 11.13 8.19 -14.71
N ASP A 123 9.80 8.20 -14.55
CA ASP A 123 9.14 8.91 -13.46
C ASP A 123 9.40 8.21 -12.12
N LEU A 124 9.46 6.86 -12.06
CA LEU A 124 9.85 6.13 -10.85
C LEU A 124 11.31 6.42 -10.46
N ALA A 125 12.25 6.40 -11.42
CA ALA A 125 13.64 6.73 -11.17
C ALA A 125 13.81 8.16 -10.61
N ALA A 126 13.18 9.15 -11.26
CA ALA A 126 13.25 10.54 -10.83
C ALA A 126 12.65 10.76 -9.43
N LYS A 127 11.59 10.01 -9.08
CA LYS A 127 10.99 10.06 -7.73
C LYS A 127 11.91 9.45 -6.68
N ALA A 128 12.55 8.32 -6.99
CA ALA A 128 13.52 7.70 -6.11
C ALA A 128 14.72 8.64 -5.86
N GLU A 129 15.24 9.28 -6.90
CA GLU A 129 16.29 10.32 -6.79
C GLU A 129 15.84 11.52 -5.94
N ALA A 130 14.55 11.86 -5.97
CA ALA A 130 13.95 12.90 -5.13
C ALA A 130 13.66 12.45 -3.68
N GLY A 131 13.98 11.19 -3.34
CA GLY A 131 13.84 10.63 -1.98
C GLY A 131 12.57 9.83 -1.73
N ALA A 132 11.74 9.58 -2.75
CA ALA A 132 10.56 8.73 -2.61
C ALA A 132 10.95 7.26 -2.45
N ARG A 133 10.20 6.51 -1.65
CA ARG A 133 10.38 5.07 -1.47
C ARG A 133 9.58 4.30 -2.52
N ILE A 134 10.25 3.56 -3.40
CA ILE A 134 9.61 2.78 -4.47
C ILE A 134 9.76 1.29 -4.16
N ARG A 135 8.64 0.59 -3.94
CA ARG A 135 8.61 -0.85 -3.61
C ARG A 135 7.74 -1.62 -4.60
N LEU A 136 8.35 -2.51 -5.38
CA LEU A 136 7.68 -3.26 -6.43
C LEU A 136 7.73 -4.76 -6.13
N ALA A 137 6.58 -5.38 -5.88
CA ALA A 137 6.43 -6.80 -5.63
C ALA A 137 5.74 -7.47 -6.81
N PHE A 138 6.46 -8.37 -7.49
CA PHE A 138 5.98 -9.13 -8.64
C PHE A 138 5.76 -10.60 -8.25
N GLY A 139 4.89 -11.28 -8.99
CA GLY A 139 4.77 -12.74 -8.84
C GLY A 139 6.08 -13.40 -9.24
N ASP A 140 6.51 -14.41 -8.48
CA ASP A 140 7.67 -15.22 -8.85
C ASP A 140 7.36 -16.01 -10.13
N PRO A 141 8.06 -15.79 -11.27
CA PRO A 141 7.80 -16.51 -12.51
C PRO A 141 7.94 -18.03 -12.38
N GLU A 142 8.70 -18.49 -11.39
CA GLU A 142 8.95 -19.91 -11.10
C GLU A 142 8.13 -20.41 -9.90
N GLY A 143 7.21 -19.59 -9.39
CA GLY A 143 6.40 -19.90 -8.21
C GLY A 143 5.09 -20.63 -8.53
N ASP A 144 4.73 -21.58 -7.66
CA ASP A 144 3.48 -22.34 -7.77
C ASP A 144 2.23 -21.43 -7.78
N SER A 145 2.25 -20.29 -7.10
CA SER A 145 1.09 -19.39 -7.08
C SER A 145 0.85 -18.73 -8.44
N VAL A 146 1.90 -18.50 -9.23
CA VAL A 146 1.82 -18.00 -10.61
C VAL A 146 1.31 -19.08 -11.55
N ALA A 147 1.77 -20.33 -11.39
CA ALA A 147 1.28 -21.46 -12.16
C ALA A 147 -0.23 -21.66 -11.92
N LEU A 148 -0.63 -21.76 -10.65
CA LEU A 148 -2.03 -21.91 -10.25
C LEU A 148 -2.89 -20.77 -10.79
N ARG A 149 -2.47 -19.51 -10.64
CA ARG A 149 -3.24 -18.37 -11.16
C ARG A 149 -3.40 -18.42 -12.68
N GLY A 150 -2.37 -18.87 -13.40
CA GLY A 150 -2.42 -19.06 -14.85
C GLY A 150 -3.48 -20.09 -15.28
N GLU A 151 -3.59 -21.19 -14.54
CA GLU A 151 -4.63 -22.21 -14.73
C GLU A 151 -6.03 -21.67 -14.41
N GLU A 152 -6.20 -20.99 -13.27
CA GLU A 152 -7.48 -20.39 -12.86
C GLU A 152 -8.00 -19.37 -13.88
N GLU A 153 -7.12 -18.57 -14.48
CA GLU A 153 -7.45 -17.60 -15.53
C GLU A 153 -7.52 -18.21 -16.95
N GLN A 154 -7.29 -19.52 -17.08
CA GLN A 154 -7.30 -20.26 -18.35
C GLN A 154 -6.37 -19.65 -19.42
N LEU A 155 -5.18 -19.20 -19.01
CA LEU A 155 -4.23 -18.50 -19.89
C LEU A 155 -3.37 -19.44 -20.77
N GLY A 156 -3.47 -20.74 -20.56
CA GLY A 156 -2.53 -21.72 -21.09
C GLY A 156 -1.24 -21.80 -20.25
N ASP A 157 -0.60 -22.96 -20.31
CA ASP A 157 0.58 -23.28 -19.50
C ASP A 157 1.73 -22.29 -19.74
N GLY A 158 2.39 -21.87 -18.66
CA GLY A 158 3.51 -20.93 -18.67
C GLY A 158 3.20 -19.48 -19.12
N THR A 159 1.98 -19.18 -19.58
CA THR A 159 1.63 -17.86 -20.13
C THR A 159 1.78 -16.74 -19.11
N LEU A 160 1.34 -16.94 -17.87
CA LEU A 160 1.46 -15.90 -16.84
C LEU A 160 2.93 -15.64 -16.49
N ALA A 161 3.73 -16.68 -16.29
CA ALA A 161 5.17 -16.55 -16.06
C ALA A 161 5.88 -15.80 -17.20
N ALA A 162 5.53 -16.09 -18.46
CA ALA A 162 6.05 -15.36 -19.62
C ALA A 162 5.65 -13.88 -19.61
N ARG A 163 4.41 -13.54 -19.24
CA ARG A 163 3.95 -12.15 -19.09
C ARG A 163 4.70 -11.41 -17.98
N ILE A 164 4.99 -12.07 -16.87
CA ILE A 164 5.79 -11.49 -15.78
C ILE A 164 7.21 -11.18 -16.28
N ARG A 165 7.89 -12.14 -16.92
CA ARG A 165 9.22 -11.94 -17.51
C ARG A 165 9.24 -10.80 -18.54
N ASN A 166 8.19 -10.69 -19.36
CA ASN A 166 8.03 -9.60 -20.32
C ASN A 166 7.95 -8.23 -19.62
N ALA A 167 7.10 -8.09 -18.60
CA ALA A 167 6.99 -6.85 -17.84
C ALA A 167 8.32 -6.47 -17.16
N LEU A 168 8.97 -7.44 -16.51
CA LEU A 168 10.25 -7.25 -15.80
C LEU A 168 11.38 -6.75 -16.70
N ALA A 169 11.38 -7.10 -17.99
CA ALA A 169 12.37 -6.58 -18.95
C ALA A 169 12.35 -5.05 -19.02
N SER A 170 11.17 -4.42 -18.87
CA SER A 170 11.03 -2.96 -18.85
C SER A 170 11.48 -2.32 -17.54
N TYR A 171 11.48 -3.06 -16.43
CA TYR A 171 11.91 -2.58 -15.11
C TYR A 171 13.43 -2.66 -14.89
N ARG A 172 14.18 -3.36 -15.76
CA ARG A 172 15.65 -3.48 -15.68
C ARG A 172 16.40 -2.16 -15.44
N PRO A 173 16.03 -1.01 -16.04
CA PRO A 173 16.71 0.27 -15.78
C PRO A 173 16.61 0.76 -14.33
N LEU A 174 15.70 0.21 -13.51
CA LEU A 174 15.57 0.56 -12.08
C LEU A 174 16.46 -0.31 -11.18
N VAL A 175 17.13 -1.33 -11.71
CA VAL A 175 18.03 -2.18 -10.92
C VAL A 175 19.21 -1.34 -10.44
N GLY A 176 19.40 -1.29 -9.12
CA GLY A 176 20.49 -0.54 -8.49
C GLY A 176 20.23 0.97 -8.36
N VAL A 177 19.03 1.45 -8.69
CA VAL A 177 18.63 2.83 -8.38
C VAL A 177 18.32 2.92 -6.88
N ASP A 178 19.04 3.79 -6.17
CA ASP A 178 18.82 4.04 -4.74
C ASP A 178 17.37 4.47 -4.49
N GLY A 179 16.72 3.87 -3.49
CA GLY A 179 15.30 4.11 -3.18
C GLY A 179 14.31 3.22 -3.95
N VAL A 180 14.77 2.38 -4.88
CA VAL A 180 13.94 1.37 -5.56
C VAL A 180 14.28 -0.03 -5.09
N GLU A 181 13.28 -0.74 -4.56
CA GLU A 181 13.36 -2.15 -4.22
C GLU A 181 12.39 -2.98 -5.07
N MET A 182 12.87 -4.14 -5.55
CA MET A 182 12.08 -5.08 -6.34
C MET A 182 12.15 -6.47 -5.70
N ARG A 183 10.99 -7.12 -5.53
CA ARG A 183 10.89 -8.45 -4.90
C ARG A 183 9.96 -9.37 -5.68
N PHE A 184 10.19 -10.68 -5.52
CA PHE A 184 9.32 -11.76 -5.99
C PHE A 184 8.55 -12.37 -4.82
N HIS A 185 7.22 -12.46 -4.95
CA HIS A 185 6.34 -13.14 -3.99
C HIS A 185 5.76 -14.41 -4.62
N ASN A 186 5.52 -15.42 -3.78
CA ASN A 186 4.81 -16.65 -4.16
C ASN A 186 3.52 -16.82 -3.33
N THR A 187 2.93 -15.72 -2.89
CA THR A 187 1.69 -15.73 -2.09
C THR A 187 0.47 -15.91 -2.99
N THR A 188 -0.63 -16.44 -2.44
CA THR A 188 -1.95 -16.29 -3.06
C THR A 188 -2.33 -14.83 -3.08
N LEU A 189 -2.49 -14.26 -4.27
CA LEU A 189 -2.77 -12.84 -4.44
C LEU A 189 -4.28 -12.62 -4.58
N TYR A 190 -4.93 -12.11 -3.53
CA TYR A 190 -6.38 -11.84 -3.54
C TYR A 190 -6.75 -10.53 -4.26
N ASN A 191 -5.79 -9.64 -4.40
CA ASN A 191 -5.92 -8.36 -5.08
C ASN A 191 -4.55 -7.85 -5.50
N SER A 192 -4.50 -7.01 -6.53
CA SER A 192 -3.32 -6.19 -6.81
C SER A 192 -3.48 -4.82 -6.19
N ILE A 193 -2.39 -4.29 -5.61
CA ILE A 193 -2.37 -3.01 -4.92
C ILE A 193 -1.48 -2.06 -5.71
N PHE A 194 -1.98 -0.86 -5.98
CA PHE A 194 -1.23 0.23 -6.59
C PHE A 194 -1.38 1.46 -5.69
N ARG A 195 -0.41 1.67 -4.80
CA ARG A 195 -0.40 2.81 -3.86
C ARG A 195 0.50 3.92 -4.37
N PHE A 196 -0.01 5.13 -4.27
CA PHE A 196 0.66 6.38 -4.56
C PHE A 196 0.39 7.31 -3.37
N ASP A 197 1.34 7.42 -2.45
CA ASP A 197 1.22 8.13 -1.17
C ASP A 197 -0.04 7.69 -0.36
N ASP A 198 -1.03 8.57 -0.25
CA ASP A 198 -2.28 8.40 0.49
C ASP A 198 -3.46 7.99 -0.42
N GLU A 199 -3.18 7.56 -1.64
CA GLU A 199 -4.18 7.03 -2.58
C GLU A 199 -3.82 5.62 -3.05
N MET A 200 -4.84 4.80 -3.29
CA MET A 200 -4.67 3.44 -3.81
C MET A 200 -5.67 3.13 -4.91
N ILE A 201 -5.22 2.34 -5.89
CA ILE A 201 -6.11 1.51 -6.69
C ILE A 201 -5.96 0.06 -6.21
N ILE A 202 -7.06 -0.54 -5.78
CA ILE A 202 -7.13 -1.97 -5.43
C ILE A 202 -7.83 -2.69 -6.56
N ASN A 203 -7.10 -3.51 -7.31
CA ASN A 203 -7.70 -4.38 -8.32
C ASN A 203 -8.05 -5.72 -7.66
N THR A 204 -9.33 -5.91 -7.33
CA THR A 204 -9.83 -7.11 -6.67
C THR A 204 -9.84 -8.27 -7.66
N HIS A 205 -9.16 -9.37 -7.34
CA HIS A 205 -9.13 -10.52 -8.23
C HIS A 205 -10.43 -11.30 -8.11
N VAL A 206 -10.99 -11.68 -9.26
CA VAL A 206 -12.17 -12.53 -9.35
C VAL A 206 -11.74 -13.83 -10.01
N TYR A 207 -12.07 -14.95 -9.39
CA TYR A 207 -11.72 -16.28 -9.89
C TYR A 207 -12.24 -16.46 -11.33
N GLY A 208 -11.39 -16.95 -12.24
CA GLY A 208 -11.74 -17.13 -13.65
C GLY A 208 -11.66 -15.87 -14.52
N PHE A 209 -11.43 -14.69 -13.94
CA PHE A 209 -11.30 -13.44 -14.68
C PHE A 209 -9.86 -12.94 -14.69
N GLN A 210 -9.38 -12.57 -15.88
CA GLN A 210 -8.13 -11.84 -16.03
C GLN A 210 -8.20 -10.51 -15.26
N GLY A 211 -7.09 -10.10 -14.65
CA GLY A 211 -7.06 -8.89 -13.84
C GLY A 211 -7.56 -7.61 -14.55
N ALA A 212 -7.44 -7.52 -15.88
CA ALA A 212 -7.95 -6.39 -16.65
C ALA A 212 -9.49 -6.26 -16.59
N HIS A 213 -10.18 -7.39 -16.47
CA HIS A 213 -11.64 -7.49 -16.45
C HIS A 213 -12.20 -7.61 -15.03
N ALA A 214 -11.34 -7.72 -14.02
CA ALA A 214 -11.74 -7.75 -12.62
C ALA A 214 -11.97 -6.31 -12.10
N PRO A 215 -12.88 -6.10 -11.13
CA PRO A 215 -13.22 -4.77 -10.63
C PRO A 215 -12.04 -4.08 -9.93
N SER A 216 -12.14 -2.77 -9.78
CA SER A 216 -11.14 -1.98 -9.05
C SER A 216 -11.80 -0.95 -8.14
N LEU A 217 -11.16 -0.70 -6.99
CA LEU A 217 -11.57 0.31 -6.01
C LEU A 217 -10.52 1.42 -6.02
N GLN A 218 -10.94 2.67 -6.10
CA GLN A 218 -10.10 3.81 -5.75
C GLN A 218 -10.34 4.16 -4.29
N LEU A 219 -9.26 4.14 -3.52
CA LEU A 219 -9.25 4.49 -2.10
C LEU A 219 -8.42 5.75 -1.88
N ARG A 220 -8.82 6.53 -0.88
CA ARG A 220 -8.01 7.58 -0.27
C ARG A 220 -7.86 7.30 1.22
N ARG A 221 -6.70 7.59 1.78
CA ARG A 221 -6.43 7.46 3.20
C ARG A 221 -7.19 8.52 4.00
N LEU A 222 -7.84 8.11 5.07
CA LEU A 222 -8.43 9.03 6.05
C LEU A 222 -7.81 8.78 7.43
N SER A 223 -7.67 9.83 8.23
CA SER A 223 -7.06 9.74 9.57
C SER A 223 -7.82 8.83 10.54
N ALA A 224 -9.11 8.58 10.34
CA ALA A 224 -9.89 7.61 11.12
C ALA A 224 -10.24 6.34 10.33
N GLY A 225 -9.61 6.17 9.16
CA GLY A 225 -9.85 5.11 8.21
C GLY A 225 -9.12 3.81 8.53
N ASP A 226 -9.72 2.70 8.15
CA ASP A 226 -9.24 1.34 8.44
C ASP A 226 -9.11 0.51 7.15
N LEU A 227 -9.86 0.86 6.11
CA LEU A 227 -9.86 0.14 4.84
C LEU A 227 -8.52 0.33 4.12
N PHE A 228 -8.02 1.56 4.04
CA PHE A 228 -6.71 1.84 3.44
C PHE A 228 -5.57 1.15 4.22
N GLU A 229 -5.64 1.16 5.55
CA GLU A 229 -4.65 0.52 6.42
C GLU A 229 -4.65 -0.99 6.24
N THR A 230 -5.82 -1.61 6.12
CA THR A 230 -5.93 -3.06 5.88
C THR A 230 -5.17 -3.47 4.61
N TYR A 231 -5.30 -2.71 3.52
CA TYR A 231 -4.53 -2.98 2.29
C TYR A 231 -3.05 -2.64 2.44
N SER A 232 -2.70 -1.61 3.20
CA SER A 232 -1.29 -1.28 3.52
C SER A 232 -0.62 -2.41 4.32
N GLU A 233 -1.27 -2.93 5.37
CA GLU A 233 -0.79 -4.06 6.17
C GLU A 233 -0.72 -5.36 5.34
N SER A 234 -1.66 -5.56 4.42
CA SER A 234 -1.62 -6.67 3.46
C SER A 234 -0.39 -6.59 2.55
N PHE A 235 -0.08 -5.40 2.02
CA PHE A 235 1.15 -5.18 1.24
C PHE A 235 2.39 -5.54 2.05
N GLU A 236 2.52 -5.04 3.28
CA GLU A 236 3.67 -5.33 4.15
C GLU A 236 3.81 -6.82 4.45
N SER A 237 2.69 -7.51 4.67
CA SER A 237 2.69 -8.96 4.92
C SER A 237 3.27 -9.73 3.73
N VAL A 238 2.88 -9.36 2.50
CA VAL A 238 3.44 -9.97 1.28
C VAL A 238 4.90 -9.55 1.08
N TRP A 239 5.21 -8.26 1.28
CA TRP A 239 6.56 -7.70 1.11
C TRP A 239 7.60 -8.39 1.99
N ASN A 240 7.24 -8.67 3.25
CA ASN A 240 8.11 -9.32 4.23
C ASN A 240 8.37 -10.80 3.94
N LEU A 241 7.44 -11.47 3.23
CA LEU A 241 7.60 -12.85 2.77
C LEU A 241 8.30 -12.94 1.40
N ALA A 242 8.30 -11.86 0.64
CA ALA A 242 8.88 -11.80 -0.69
C ALA A 242 10.42 -11.78 -0.63
N LYS A 243 11.05 -12.42 -1.63
CA LYS A 243 12.51 -12.47 -1.79
C LYS A 243 12.97 -11.37 -2.77
N PRO A 244 14.21 -10.87 -2.66
CA PRO A 244 14.77 -9.96 -3.65
C PRO A 244 14.62 -10.49 -5.09
N ALA A 245 14.21 -9.62 -6.02
CA ALA A 245 14.07 -9.99 -7.42
C ALA A 245 15.44 -10.19 -8.07
N THR A 246 15.56 -11.23 -8.89
CA THR A 246 16.75 -11.56 -9.67
C THR A 246 16.45 -11.39 -11.16
N PHE A 247 17.21 -10.54 -11.86
CA PHE A 247 16.96 -10.09 -13.24
C PHE A 247 17.86 -10.72 -14.30
#